data_AF-A0A7Z9SLD0-F1
#
_entry.id   AF-A0A7Z9SLD0-F1
#
_cell.length_a   1.000
_cell.length_b   1.000
_cell.length_c   1.000
_cell.angle_alpha   90.00
_cell.angle_beta   90.00
_cell.angle_gamma   90.00
#
_symmetry.space_group_name_H-M   'P 1'
#
loop_
_entity.id
_entity.type
_entity.pdbx_description
1 polymer ?
#
loop_
_entity_poly.entity_id
_entity_poly.type
_entity_poly.pdbx_seq_one_letter_code
_entity_poly.pdbx_strand_id
1 'polypeptide(L)' 'MGKVTGFKEFDRKTEAYRPVELRIKDYGEIFTGKHDISQLQEQGARCMDCGVPFCQSENGCPIDNLIPEWN' A
#
# COMPACT_ATOMS: atom_id res chain seq x y z
N MET A 1 -9.69 -1.66 -9.50
CA MET A 1 -8.91 -0.69 -10.29
C MET A 1 -9.35 0.75 -10.05
N GLY A 2 -8.51 1.53 -9.37
CA GLY A 2 -8.63 2.99 -9.33
C GLY A 2 -8.26 3.66 -10.67
N LYS A 3 -7.62 4.83 -10.60
CA LYS A 3 -7.28 5.64 -11.78
C LYS A 3 -6.00 5.13 -12.43
N VAL A 4 -6.03 4.66 -13.69
CA VAL A 4 -4.84 4.13 -14.41
C VAL A 4 -3.65 5.10 -14.40
N THR A 5 -3.90 6.41 -14.39
CA THR A 5 -2.86 7.45 -14.29
C THR A 5 -2.58 7.92 -12.87
N GLY A 6 -3.18 7.31 -11.85
CA GLY A 6 -3.09 7.72 -10.44
C GLY A 6 -1.65 7.72 -9.94
N PHE A 7 -0.79 6.86 -10.48
CA PHE A 7 0.64 6.86 -10.16
C PHE A 7 1.40 8.14 -10.55
N LYS A 8 0.86 8.93 -11.49
CA LYS A 8 1.40 10.23 -11.92
C LYS A 8 0.82 11.41 -11.12
N GLU A 9 -0.30 11.21 -10.44
CA GLU A 9 -1.08 12.30 -9.83
C GLU A 9 -0.99 12.32 -8.31
N PHE A 10 -0.88 11.15 -7.68
CA PHE A 10 -0.78 11.01 -6.24
C PHE A 10 0.62 10.57 -5.88
N ASP A 11 1.35 11.28 -5.02
CA ASP A 11 2.64 10.76 -4.56
C ASP A 11 2.47 9.50 -3.70
N ARG A 12 3.49 8.64 -3.69
CA ARG A 12 3.53 7.48 -2.79
C ARG A 12 3.61 7.98 -1.35
N LYS A 13 2.66 7.59 -0.53
CA LYS A 13 2.61 7.88 0.92
C LYS A 13 2.53 6.58 1.69
N THR A 14 3.28 6.49 2.78
CA THR A 14 3.20 5.37 3.73
C THR A 14 2.36 5.78 4.93
N GLU A 15 1.81 4.79 5.64
CA GLU A 15 1.20 5.01 6.94
C GLU A 15 2.21 5.57 7.93
N ALA A 16 1.75 6.47 8.80
CA ALA A 16 2.60 7.09 9.80
C ALA A 16 3.00 6.10 10.90
N TYR A 17 4.20 6.28 11.43
CA TYR A 17 4.65 5.54 12.61
C TYR A 17 4.28 6.29 13.88
N ARG A 18 4.12 5.55 14.98
CA ARG A 18 4.08 6.10 16.33
C ARG A 18 5.41 6.83 16.62
N PRO A 19 5.37 7.92 17.42
CA PRO A 19 6.57 8.61 17.87
C PRO A 19 7.62 7.65 18.46
N VAL A 20 8.89 7.94 18.19
CA VAL A 20 10.02 7.07 18.60
C VAL A 20 10.04 6.90 20.12
N GLU A 21 9.79 7.98 20.85
CA GLU A 21 9.82 8.07 22.31
C GLU A 21 8.77 7.18 22.98
N LEU A 22 7.71 6.82 22.25
CA LEU A 22 6.69 5.88 22.68
C LEU A 22 7.06 4.45 22.32
N ARG A 23 7.40 4.17 21.05
CA ARG A 23 7.63 2.81 20.56
C ARG A 23 8.92 2.15 21.06
N ILE A 24 9.84 2.89 21.69
CA ILE A 24 11.00 2.29 22.39
C ILE A 24 10.67 1.78 23.79
N LYS A 25 9.46 2.09 24.31
CA LYS A 25 9.04 1.74 25.68
C LYS A 25 8.10 0.54 25.73
N ASP A 26 7.72 -0.01 24.57
CA ASP A 26 6.78 -1.11 24.45
C ASP A 26 7.14 -2.01 23.25
N TYR A 27 6.43 -3.14 23.13
CA TYR A 27 6.54 -4.09 22.01
C TYR A 27 5.28 -4.08 21.12
N GLY A 28 4.50 -3.00 21.16
CA GLY A 28 3.30 -2.84 20.34
C GLY A 28 3.64 -2.51 18.89
N GLU A 29 2.63 -2.58 18.02
CA GLU A 29 2.79 -2.24 16.59
C GLU A 29 3.37 -0.84 16.38
N ILE A 30 4.16 -0.65 15.33
CA ILE A 30 4.81 0.65 15.09
C ILE A 30 3.92 1.67 14.38
N PHE A 31 2.87 1.25 13.70
CA PHE A 31 1.97 2.13 12.95
C PHE A 31 1.01 2.88 13.89
N THR A 32 0.48 4.02 13.46
CA THR A 32 -0.44 4.87 14.24
C THR A 32 -1.81 4.22 14.55
N GLY A 33 -1.99 2.94 14.20
CA GLY A 33 -3.12 2.08 14.61
C GLY A 33 -4.43 2.34 13.89
N LYS A 34 -4.74 3.60 13.56
CA LYS A 34 -5.91 3.95 12.74
C LYS A 34 -5.49 4.22 11.31
N HIS A 35 -5.92 3.33 10.41
CA HIS A 35 -5.79 3.54 8.97
C HIS A 35 -6.67 4.69 8.49
N ASP A 36 -6.09 5.58 7.68
CA ASP A 36 -6.87 6.56 6.92
C ASP A 36 -7.37 5.89 5.64
N ILE A 37 -8.65 5.53 5.63
CA ILE A 37 -9.27 4.83 4.49
C ILE A 37 -9.19 5.65 3.20
N SER A 38 -9.30 6.98 3.26
CA SER A 38 -9.22 7.84 2.08
C SER A 38 -7.79 7.86 1.53
N GLN A 39 -6.78 7.92 2.39
CA GLN A 39 -5.40 7.76 1.98
C GLN A 39 -5.16 6.38 1.35
N LEU A 40 -5.63 5.30 1.96
CA LEU A 40 -5.44 3.94 1.43
C LEU A 40 -6.09 3.76 0.06
N GLN A 41 -7.28 4.33 -0.16
CA GLN A 41 -7.94 4.34 -1.46
C GLN A 41 -7.12 5.14 -2.50
N GLU A 42 -6.58 6.31 -2.14
CA GLU A 42 -5.69 7.09 -3.01
C GLU A 42 -4.43 6.30 -3.39
N GLN A 43 -3.84 5.57 -2.44
CA GLN A 43 -2.65 4.75 -2.68
C GLN A 43 -2.95 3.50 -3.52
N GLY A 44 -4.08 2.83 -3.31
CA GLY A 44 -4.55 1.72 -4.16
C GLY A 44 -4.78 2.15 -5.61
N ALA A 45 -5.31 3.37 -5.80
CA ALA A 45 -5.50 3.97 -7.11
C ALA A 45 -4.19 4.28 -7.88
N ARG A 46 -3.01 4.10 -7.27
CA ARG A 46 -1.72 4.17 -7.98
C ARG A 46 -1.38 2.91 -8.77
N CYS A 47 -2.17 1.83 -8.67
CA CYS A 47 -2.00 0.65 -9.52
C CYS A 47 -2.06 1.03 -11.01
N MET A 48 -1.08 0.58 -11.80
CA MET A 48 -0.97 0.93 -13.22
C MET A 48 -1.79 0.03 -14.14
N ASP A 49 -2.42 -1.02 -13.60
CA ASP A 49 -3.13 -2.05 -14.39
C ASP A 49 -2.27 -2.57 -15.58
N CYS A 50 -1.10 -3.13 -15.24
CA CYS A 50 -0.01 -3.36 -16.21
C CYS A 50 -0.29 -4.38 -17.33
N GLY A 51 -1.43 -5.09 -17.31
CA GLY A 51 -1.74 -6.20 -18.23
C GLY A 51 -0.94 -7.49 -17.98
N VAL A 52 0.39 -7.39 -17.88
CA VAL A 52 1.28 -8.46 -17.39
C VAL A 52 1.85 -8.03 -16.03
N PRO A 53 1.12 -8.24 -14.93
CA PRO A 53 1.49 -7.69 -13.63
C PRO A 53 2.68 -8.44 -13.01
N PHE A 54 3.84 -7.80 -12.97
CA PHE A 54 5.02 -8.35 -12.29
C PHE A 54 4.78 -8.68 -10.81
N CYS A 55 3.89 -7.94 -10.15
CA CYS A 55 3.52 -8.21 -8.75
C CYS A 55 2.84 -9.57 -8.54
N GLN A 56 2.22 -10.15 -9.58
CA GLN A 56 1.60 -11.49 -9.56
C GLN A 56 2.44 -12.54 -10.33
N SER A 57 3.61 -12.17 -10.85
CA SER A 57 4.47 -13.09 -11.62
C SER A 57 5.28 -14.00 -10.70
N GLU A 58 6.05 -14.94 -11.28
CA GLU A 58 6.96 -15.84 -10.54
C GLU A 58 7.96 -15.11 -9.63
N ASN A 59 8.33 -13.87 -9.98
CA ASN A 59 9.24 -13.03 -9.18
C ASN A 59 8.50 -12.05 -8.23
N GLY A 60 7.17 -12.15 -8.17
CA GLY A 60 6.29 -11.28 -7.38
C GLY A 60 5.80 -11.98 -6.11
N CYS A 61 4.48 -12.08 -5.96
CA CYS A 61 3.85 -12.70 -4.81
C CYS A 61 3.98 -14.24 -4.87
N PRO A 62 4.64 -14.90 -3.90
CA PRO A 62 4.88 -16.36 -3.94
C PRO A 62 3.63 -17.22 -3.66
N ILE A 63 2.49 -16.58 -3.38
CA ILE A 63 1.21 -17.24 -3.10
C ILE A 63 0.12 -16.80 -4.09
N ASP A 64 0.51 -16.21 -5.22
CA ASP A 64 -0.36 -15.90 -6.36
C ASP A 64 -1.59 -15.04 -6.00
N ASN A 65 -1.43 -14.08 -5.08
CA ASN A 65 -2.50 -13.14 -4.76
C ASN A 65 -2.90 -12.35 -6.01
N LEU A 66 -4.21 -12.21 -6.24
CA LEU A 66 -4.76 -11.42 -7.35
C LEU A 66 -4.70 -9.89 -7.08
N ILE A 67 -3.48 -9.36 -6.88
CA ILE A 67 -3.22 -8.00 -6.37
C ILE A 67 -4.01 -6.88 -7.10
N PRO A 68 -3.92 -6.75 -8.45
CA PRO A 68 -4.77 -5.83 -9.23
C PRO A 68 -6.28 -5.87 -8.96
N GLU A 69 -6.87 -7.01 -8.60
CA GLU A 69 -8.34 -7.13 -8.44
C GLU A 69 -8.87 -6.42 -7.20
N TRP A 70 -8.02 -6.25 -6.17
CA TRP A 70 -8.38 -5.57 -4.93
C TRP A 70 -7.62 -4.25 -4.69
N ASN A 71 -6.78 -3.83 -5.64
CA ASN A 71 -6.20 -2.48 -5.70
C ASN A 71 -7.14 -1.47 -6.38
#